data_AF-A0A3D1H9M0-F1
#
_entry.id   AF-A0A3D1H9M0-F1
#
_cell.length_a   1.000
_cell.length_b   1.000
_cell.length_c   1.000
_cell.angle_alpha   90.00
_cell.angle_beta   90.00
_cell.angle_gamma   90.00
#
_symmetry.space_group_name_H-M   'P 1'
#
loop_
_entity.id
_entity.type
_entity.pdbx_description
1 polymer ?
#
loop_
_entity_poly.entity_id
_entity_poly.type
_entity_poly.pdbx_seq_one_letter_code
_entity_poly.pdbx_strand_id
1 'polypeptide(L)' 'GYNYNGKLRSAELLLREDGSVKLIRRAETPKDYFATFDFANKNYDL' A
#
# COMPACT_ATOMS: atom_id res chain seq x y z
N GLY A 1 -3.24 -6.69 8.35
CA GLY A 1 -2.33 -7.85 8.46
C GLY A 1 -0.97 -7.42 7.97
N TYR A 2 0.08 -7.87 8.63
CA TYR A 2 1.45 -7.65 8.19
C TYR A 2 1.70 -8.41 6.87
N ASN A 3 2.51 -7.82 5.99
CA ASN A 3 2.82 -8.36 4.68
C ASN A 3 4.17 -9.08 4.74
N TYR A 4 4.15 -10.40 4.65
CA TYR A 4 5.35 -11.24 4.77
C TYR A 4 5.82 -11.83 3.44
N ASN A 5 5.08 -11.62 2.34
CA ASN A 5 5.40 -12.17 1.02
C ASN A 5 5.76 -11.08 -0.01
N GLY A 6 5.75 -9.81 0.39
CA GLY A 6 6.10 -8.68 -0.48
C GLY A 6 5.03 -8.33 -1.53
N LYS A 7 3.83 -8.92 -1.48
CA LYS A 7 2.77 -8.61 -2.46
C LYS A 7 2.01 -7.35 -2.08
N LEU A 8 1.89 -6.39 -2.98
CA LEU A 8 1.12 -5.16 -2.75
C LEU A 8 -0.33 -5.47 -2.38
N ARG A 9 -0.88 -4.70 -1.44
CA ARG A 9 -2.28 -4.83 -1.04
C ARG A 9 -3.21 -4.45 -2.21
N SER A 10 -4.18 -5.31 -2.50
CA SER A 10 -5.25 -5.03 -3.47
C SER A 10 -6.12 -3.84 -3.06
N ALA A 11 -6.87 -3.29 -4.02
CA ALA A 11 -7.95 -2.35 -3.70
C ALA A 11 -9.05 -3.06 -2.88
N GLU A 12 -9.73 -2.31 -2.02
CA GLU A 12 -10.90 -2.81 -1.29
C GLU A 12 -12.14 -2.01 -1.71
N LEU A 13 -13.19 -2.76 -2.04
CA LEU A 13 -14.46 -2.27 -2.53
C LEU A 13 -15.56 -2.66 -1.53
N LEU A 14 -16.51 -1.75 -1.32
CA LEU A 14 -17.73 -2.01 -0.55
C LEU A 14 -18.90 -2.11 -1.53
N LEU A 15 -19.51 -3.30 -1.60
CA LEU A 15 -20.81 -3.49 -2.23
C LEU A 15 -21.90 -3.02 -1.26
N ARG A 16 -22.84 -2.21 -1.74
CA ARG A 16 -23.97 -1.69 -0.98
C ARG A 16 -25.25 -2.46 -1.29
N GLU A 17 -26.26 -2.31 -0.45
CA GLU A 17 -27.57 -2.96 -0.62
C GLU A 17 -28.29 -2.56 -1.92
N ASP A 18 -28.06 -1.33 -2.40
CA ASP A 18 -28.56 -0.81 -3.67
C ASP A 18 -27.79 -1.34 -4.90
N GLY A 19 -26.82 -2.24 -4.70
CA GLY A 19 -25.96 -2.80 -5.73
C GLY A 19 -24.82 -1.88 -6.18
N SER A 20 -24.73 -0.66 -5.67
CA SER A 20 -23.62 0.23 -5.99
C SER A 20 -22.33 -0.21 -5.31
N VAL A 21 -21.19 0.09 -5.96
CA VAL A 21 -19.86 -0.24 -5.44
C VAL A 21 -19.13 1.05 -5.07
N LYS A 22 -18.57 1.08 -3.85
CA LYS A 22 -17.74 2.19 -3.36
C LYS A 22 -16.30 1.73 -3.16
N LEU A 23 -15.35 2.44 -3.73
CA LEU A 23 -13.94 2.30 -3.37
C LEU A 23 -13.72 2.80 -1.94
N ILE A 24 -13.27 1.93 -1.03
CA ILE A 24 -12.94 2.30 0.35
C ILE A 24 -11.43 2.35 0.60
N ARG A 25 -10.65 1.76 -0.31
CA ARG A 25 -9.19 1.78 -0.26
C ARG A 25 -8.61 1.48 -1.64
N ARG A 26 -7.71 2.35 -2.12
CA ARG A 26 -6.99 2.11 -3.37
C ARG A 26 -5.98 0.97 -3.23
N ALA A 27 -5.65 0.34 -4.35
CA ALA A 27 -4.52 -0.57 -4.44
C ALA A 27 -3.23 0.15 -4.02
N GLU A 28 -2.35 -0.60 -3.37
CA GLU A 28 -1.04 -0.14 -2.96
C GLU A 28 -0.10 -0.10 -4.17
N THR A 29 0.83 0.85 -4.16
CA THR A 29 1.91 0.96 -5.15
C THR A 29 3.24 0.58 -4.50
N PRO A 30 4.29 0.24 -5.28
CA PRO A 30 5.61 0.03 -4.71
C PRO A 30 6.11 1.22 -3.86
N LYS A 31 5.76 2.46 -4.25
CA LYS A 31 6.13 3.66 -3.49
C LYS A 31 5.53 3.67 -2.08
N ASP A 32 4.27 3.23 -1.94
CA ASP A 32 3.62 3.15 -0.63
C ASP A 32 4.28 2.09 0.24
N TYR A 33 4.57 0.92 -0.35
CA TYR A 33 5.19 -0.21 0.34
C TYR A 33 6.59 0.12 0.86
N PHE A 34 7.35 0.93 0.12
CA PHE A 34 8.70 1.39 0.51
C PHE A 34 8.71 2.80 1.13
N ALA A 35 7.56 3.37 1.51
CA ALA A 35 7.49 4.76 1.97
C ALA A 35 8.34 5.06 3.22
N THR A 36 8.64 4.05 4.03
CA THR A 36 9.48 4.15 5.23
C THR A 36 10.90 3.62 5.03
N PHE A 37 11.23 3.15 3.82
CA PHE A 37 12.51 2.53 3.52
C PHE A 37 13.53 3.59 3.10
N ASP A 38 14.08 4.30 4.09
CA ASP A 38 15.03 5.40 3.89
C ASP A 38 16.47 5.02 4.24
N PHE A 39 17.04 4.10 3.45
CA PHE A 39 18.43 3.63 3.64
C PHE A 39 19.42 4.34 2.71
N ALA A 40 18.93 4.96 1.63
CA ALA A 40 19.76 5.57 0.59
C ALA A 40 19.99 7.08 0.78
N ASN A 41 19.24 7.77 1.64
CA ASN A 41 19.48 9.20 1.92
C ASN A 41 20.51 9.45 3.02
N LYS A 42 21.17 8.42 3.53
CA LYS A 42 22.23 8.60 4.52
C LYS A 42 23.55 8.84 3.79
N ASN A 43 23.95 10.12 3.71
CA ASN A 43 25.33 10.50 3.50
C ASN A 43 26.09 10.11 4.77
N TYR A 44 26.65 8.91 4.76
CA TYR A 44 27.65 8.54 5.75
C TYR A 44 28.94 9.23 5.34
N ASP A 45 29.33 10.28 6.06
CA ASP A 45 30.68 10.81 5.99
C ASP A 45 31.63 9.71 6.52
N LEU A 46 32.27 9.01 5.59
CA LEU A 46 33.39 8.11 5.84
C LEU A 46 34.69 8.92 5.84
#